data_AF-A0A267H2Y2-F1
#
_entry.id   AF-A0A267H2Y2-F1
#
_cell.length_a   1.000
_cell.length_b   1.000
_cell.length_c   1.000
_cell.angle_alpha   90.00
_cell.angle_beta   90.00
_cell.angle_gamma   90.00
#
_symmetry.space_group_name_H-M   'P 1'
#
loop_
_entity.id
_entity.type
_entity.pdbx_description
1 polymer ?
#
loop_
_entity_poly.entity_id
_entity_poly.type
_entity_poly.pdbx_seq_one_letter_code
_entity_poly.pdbx_strand_id
1 'polypeptide(L)'
;MASNCKQLFFLAVLAVGISAAVCDMGSEDGVMAMPFSTVATVRNQLLNYVNARQISAPANVFCSNCLIRAWSRRNKSNRMISFHINNLNSAIQPYPKVVQDKLRALAFAATTSFENFNVEIQNSYAVKTAYIGAARKVNNIVDVAILDVDIAASLVQKYITLSRRECKKTLFWKKCKTVYWNEPRGYYANEINGMVTMLQHEAFKMFKEIVMSMSG
;
A
#
# COMPACT_ATOMS: atom_id res chain seq x y z
N MET A 1 -2.90 -11.90 -24.93
CA MET A 1 -1.77 -12.11 -25.85
C MET A 1 -0.60 -12.62 -25.04
N ALA A 2 -0.12 -13.83 -25.35
CA ALA A 2 0.90 -14.53 -24.59
C ALA A 2 2.29 -13.92 -24.82
N SER A 3 3.00 -13.56 -23.76
CA SER A 3 4.40 -13.16 -23.80
C SER A 3 5.28 -14.39 -23.57
N ASN A 4 5.98 -14.81 -24.63
CA ASN A 4 6.93 -15.92 -24.61
C ASN A 4 8.31 -15.38 -24.21
N CYS A 5 8.72 -15.62 -22.96
CA CYS A 5 10.09 -15.37 -22.52
C CYS A 5 10.96 -16.59 -22.85
N LYS A 6 11.67 -16.58 -23.98
CA LYS A 6 12.69 -17.60 -24.29
C LYS A 6 13.97 -17.28 -23.51
N GLN A 7 14.32 -18.11 -22.54
CA GLN A 7 15.64 -18.13 -21.92
C GLN A 7 16.65 -18.70 -22.91
N LEU A 8 17.64 -17.90 -23.32
CA LEU A 8 18.85 -18.36 -23.97
C LEU A 8 19.94 -18.51 -22.91
N PHE A 9 20.21 -19.76 -22.51
CA PHE A 9 21.41 -20.12 -21.76
C PHE A 9 22.60 -20.11 -22.71
N PHE A 10 23.55 -19.19 -22.52
CA PHE A 10 24.90 -19.35 -23.05
C PHE A 10 25.86 -19.65 -21.89
N LEU A 11 26.39 -20.87 -21.92
CA LEU A 11 27.53 -21.31 -21.12
C LEU A 11 28.80 -20.88 -21.87
N ALA A 12 29.65 -20.12 -21.17
CA ALA A 12 31.11 -20.20 -21.13
C ALA A 12 31.88 -18.87 -21.38
N VAL A 13 32.81 -18.66 -20.44
CA VAL A 13 34.08 -17.92 -20.50
C VAL A 13 34.08 -16.40 -20.22
N LEU A 14 34.42 -16.07 -18.97
CA LEU A 14 35.32 -14.98 -18.53
C LEU A 14 35.48 -13.79 -19.48
N ALA A 15 34.65 -12.76 -19.30
CA ALA A 15 35.04 -11.36 -19.45
C ALA A 15 34.02 -10.46 -18.74
N VAL A 16 34.53 -9.45 -18.05
CA VAL A 16 33.80 -8.40 -17.34
C VAL A 16 32.69 -7.83 -18.25
N GLY A 17 31.44 -8.00 -17.85
CA GLY A 17 30.29 -7.50 -18.62
C GLY A 17 29.01 -7.56 -17.79
N ILE A 18 28.61 -6.40 -17.29
CA ILE A 18 27.37 -6.17 -16.55
C ILE A 18 26.19 -6.70 -17.37
N SER A 19 25.60 -7.82 -16.94
CA SER A 19 24.39 -8.37 -17.54
C SER A 19 23.19 -7.56 -17.06
N ALA A 20 22.96 -6.38 -17.65
CA ALA A 20 21.69 -5.69 -17.52
C ALA A 20 20.68 -6.45 -18.39
N ALA A 21 19.89 -7.33 -17.77
CA ALA A 21 18.65 -7.79 -18.36
C ALA A 21 17.69 -6.59 -18.42
N VAL A 22 17.77 -5.82 -19.50
CA VAL A 22 16.79 -4.78 -19.82
C VAL A 22 15.57 -5.52 -20.37
N CYS A 23 14.66 -5.89 -19.47
CA CYS A 23 13.29 -6.16 -19.88
C CYS A 23 12.70 -4.82 -20.31
N ASP A 24 12.55 -4.66 -21.62
CA ASP A 24 11.88 -3.53 -22.25
C ASP A 24 10.41 -3.50 -21.79
N MET A 25 10.16 -2.78 -20.69
CA MET A 25 8.83 -2.42 -20.23
C MET A 25 8.51 -1.07 -20.84
N GLY A 26 7.83 -1.08 -21.99
CA GLY A 26 7.16 0.06 -22.63
C GLY A 26 7.80 1.41 -22.38
N SER A 27 8.69 1.83 -23.28
CA SER A 27 9.21 3.20 -23.35
C SER A 27 8.09 4.23 -23.19
N GLU A 28 7.91 4.76 -21.98
CA GLU A 28 7.22 6.02 -21.75
C GLU A 28 8.15 7.11 -22.30
N ASP A 29 7.86 7.59 -23.51
CA ASP A 29 8.71 8.56 -24.23
C ASP A 29 9.14 9.72 -23.30
N GLY A 30 10.45 9.82 -23.08
CA GLY A 30 11.06 10.90 -22.30
C GLY A 30 11.20 10.67 -20.79
N VAL A 31 10.99 9.44 -20.31
CA VAL A 31 11.39 9.01 -18.95
C VAL A 31 12.79 8.39 -18.99
N MET A 32 13.66 8.81 -18.08
CA MET A 32 15.05 8.38 -17.95
C MET A 32 15.31 7.78 -16.58
N ALA A 33 16.33 6.91 -16.51
CA ALA A 33 16.88 6.47 -15.24
C ALA A 33 17.46 7.66 -14.46
N MET A 34 17.17 7.71 -13.17
CA MET A 34 17.64 8.77 -12.28
C MET A 34 19.14 8.60 -11.97
N PRO A 35 19.98 9.66 -12.03
CA PRO A 35 21.38 9.58 -11.61
C PRO A 35 21.52 9.21 -10.13
N PHE A 36 22.57 8.48 -9.77
CA PHE A 36 22.79 7.96 -8.42
C PHE A 36 22.78 9.04 -7.31
N SER A 37 23.45 10.18 -7.53
CA SER A 37 23.43 11.31 -6.58
C SER A 37 22.03 11.90 -6.37
N THR A 38 21.21 11.88 -7.42
CA THR A 38 19.81 12.30 -7.38
C THR A 38 18.94 11.27 -6.65
N VAL A 39 19.19 9.97 -6.88
CA VAL A 39 18.54 8.86 -6.17
C VAL A 39 18.72 9.03 -4.66
N ALA A 40 19.95 9.26 -4.19
CA ALA A 40 20.23 9.48 -2.77
C ALA A 40 19.44 10.69 -2.20
N THR A 41 19.35 11.78 -2.96
CA THR A 41 18.64 12.99 -2.52
C THR A 41 17.13 12.75 -2.38
N VAL A 42 16.50 12.17 -3.40
CA VAL A 42 15.05 11.89 -3.40
C VAL A 42 14.71 10.82 -2.37
N ARG A 43 15.57 9.81 -2.22
CA ARG A 43 15.47 8.79 -1.16
C ARG A 43 15.46 9.43 0.23
N ASN A 44 16.38 10.34 0.52
CA ASN A 44 16.44 11.02 1.82
C ASN A 44 15.21 11.90 2.07
N GLN A 45 14.71 12.59 1.03
CA GLN A 45 13.45 13.34 1.13
C GLN A 45 12.28 12.41 1.47
N LEU A 46 12.20 11.26 0.81
CA LEU A 46 11.15 10.26 1.07
C LEU A 46 11.29 9.65 2.48
N LEU A 47 12.51 9.34 2.92
CA LEU A 47 12.78 8.82 4.26
C LEU A 47 12.35 9.81 5.35
N ASN A 48 12.66 11.09 5.18
CA ASN A 48 12.23 12.15 6.09
C ASN A 48 10.70 12.24 6.13
N TYR A 49 10.04 12.17 4.98
CA TYR A 49 8.59 12.18 4.90
C TYR A 49 7.94 10.97 5.59
N VAL A 50 8.48 9.76 5.37
CA VAL A 50 8.02 8.53 6.04
C VAL A 50 8.20 8.63 7.56
N ASN A 51 9.37 9.06 8.03
CA ASN A 51 9.64 9.18 9.47
C ASN A 51 8.74 10.22 10.14
N ALA A 52 8.47 11.35 9.47
CA ALA A 52 7.60 12.40 9.99
C ALA A 52 6.12 11.97 10.10
N ARG A 53 5.71 10.92 9.38
CA ARG A 53 4.34 10.40 9.36
C ARG A 53 4.20 9.01 9.97
N GLN A 54 5.22 8.53 10.66
CA GLN A 54 5.15 7.27 11.38
C GLN A 54 4.11 7.37 12.50
N ILE A 55 3.06 6.55 12.41
CA ILE A 55 1.99 6.48 13.42
C ILE A 55 2.28 5.31 14.36
N SER A 56 1.98 5.45 15.65
CA SER A 56 2.08 4.35 16.61
C SER A 56 1.01 3.29 16.36
N ALA A 57 1.36 2.02 16.56
CA ALA A 57 0.38 0.93 16.48
C ALA A 57 -0.67 1.09 17.59
N PRO A 58 -1.98 1.06 17.26
CA PRO A 58 -3.03 1.11 18.28
C PRO A 58 -3.00 -0.16 19.14
N ALA A 59 -3.13 0.00 20.46
CA ALA A 59 -3.18 -1.12 21.39
C ALA A 59 -4.39 -2.02 21.12
N ASN A 60 -4.25 -3.33 21.37
CA ASN A 60 -5.35 -4.32 21.31
C ASN A 60 -6.08 -4.43 19.95
N VAL A 61 -5.47 -3.99 18.84
CA VAL A 61 -6.04 -4.20 17.49
C VAL A 61 -5.53 -5.50 16.88
N PHE A 62 -4.24 -5.80 17.07
CA PHE A 62 -3.59 -7.02 16.61
C PHE A 62 -3.49 -8.06 17.73
N CYS A 63 -4.37 -9.06 17.69
CA CYS A 63 -4.28 -10.29 18.49
C CYS A 63 -5.25 -11.32 17.92
N SER A 64 -5.08 -12.61 18.26
CA SER A 64 -5.91 -13.72 17.76
C SER A 64 -7.42 -13.53 17.98
N ASN A 65 -7.82 -12.78 19.01
CA ASN A 65 -9.22 -12.51 19.38
C ASN A 65 -9.64 -11.03 19.24
N CYS A 66 -8.72 -10.16 18.78
CA CYS A 66 -8.94 -8.71 18.67
C CYS A 66 -9.66 -8.42 17.36
N LEU A 67 -9.07 -7.66 16.44
CA LEU A 67 -9.70 -7.30 15.18
C LEU A 67 -8.97 -7.94 14.00
N ILE A 68 -7.64 -8.07 14.09
CA ILE A 68 -6.80 -8.56 13.01
C ILE A 68 -6.08 -9.81 13.45
N ARG A 69 -6.27 -10.90 12.69
CA ARG A 69 -5.70 -12.22 12.94
C ARG A 69 -4.34 -12.42 12.27
N ALA A 70 -4.19 -11.95 11.03
CA ALA A 70 -3.00 -12.16 10.22
C ALA A 70 -2.84 -11.04 9.19
N TRP A 71 -1.63 -10.88 8.65
CA TRP A 71 -1.28 -9.86 7.66
C TRP A 71 -0.70 -10.48 6.40
N SER A 72 -0.92 -9.79 5.29
CA SER A 72 -0.21 -9.98 4.04
C SER A 72 0.29 -8.63 3.56
N ARG A 73 1.60 -8.54 3.28
CA ARG A 73 2.27 -7.31 2.85
C ARG A 73 2.81 -7.56 1.44
N ARG A 74 2.53 -6.65 0.51
CA ARG A 74 3.02 -6.76 -0.88
C ARG A 74 3.58 -5.42 -1.35
N ASN A 75 4.82 -5.45 -1.80
CA ASN A 75 5.41 -4.35 -2.55
C ASN A 75 4.94 -4.50 -4.00
N LYS A 76 4.12 -3.57 -4.49
CA LYS A 76 3.62 -3.60 -5.87
C LYS A 76 4.63 -3.03 -6.82
N SER A 77 5.12 -1.83 -6.54
CA SER A 77 6.12 -1.18 -7.38
C SER A 77 6.90 -0.12 -6.63
N ASN A 78 8.16 0.01 -7.01
CA ASN A 78 9.03 1.10 -6.63
C ASN A 78 9.50 1.76 -7.92
N ARG A 79 9.12 3.02 -8.13
CA ARG A 79 9.51 3.76 -9.33
C ARG A 79 10.37 4.95 -8.91
N MET A 80 11.59 5.01 -9.44
CA MET A 80 12.46 6.17 -9.35
C MET A 80 12.78 6.61 -10.77
N ILE A 81 12.20 7.72 -11.18
CA ILE A 81 12.21 8.17 -12.56
C ILE A 81 12.58 9.64 -12.64
N SER A 82 13.26 10.02 -13.71
CA SER A 82 13.56 11.41 -14.05
C SER A 82 13.00 11.72 -15.44
N PHE A 83 12.38 12.88 -15.62
CA PHE A 83 11.86 13.30 -16.92
C PHE A 83 11.85 14.83 -17.03
N HIS A 84 11.77 15.36 -18.26
CA HIS A 84 11.67 16.80 -18.46
C HIS A 84 10.26 17.31 -18.08
N ILE A 85 10.16 18.51 -17.50
CA ILE A 85 8.89 19.09 -17.00
C ILE A 85 7.79 19.16 -18.07
N ASN A 86 8.17 19.30 -19.35
CA ASN A 86 7.25 19.29 -20.48
C ASN A 86 6.49 17.95 -20.62
N ASN A 87 7.09 16.87 -20.13
CA ASN A 87 6.51 15.52 -20.14
C ASN A 87 5.73 15.21 -18.85
N LEU A 88 5.55 16.19 -17.95
CA LEU A 88 4.87 15.97 -16.67
C LEU A 88 3.48 15.38 -16.86
N ASN A 89 2.69 15.91 -17.80
CA ASN A 89 1.31 15.45 -17.99
C ASN A 89 1.23 14.01 -18.50
N SER A 90 2.16 13.54 -19.33
CA SER A 90 2.21 12.15 -19.81
C SER A 90 2.75 11.23 -18.72
N ALA A 91 3.86 11.60 -18.06
CA ALA A 91 4.50 10.80 -17.03
C ALA A 91 3.61 10.53 -15.81
N ILE A 92 2.64 11.41 -15.52
CA ILE A 92 1.75 11.23 -14.36
C ILE A 92 0.43 10.50 -14.67
N GLN A 93 0.06 10.29 -15.94
CA GLN A 93 -1.21 9.64 -16.31
C GLN A 93 -1.47 8.30 -15.61
N PRO A 94 -0.46 7.42 -15.44
CA PRO A 94 -0.70 6.11 -14.84
C PRO A 94 -1.12 6.14 -13.36
N TYR A 95 -0.92 7.27 -12.66
CA TYR A 95 -1.14 7.37 -11.22
C TYR A 95 -2.55 7.87 -10.89
N PRO A 96 -3.06 7.59 -9.67
CA PRO A 96 -4.36 8.11 -9.22
C PRO A 96 -4.43 9.64 -9.26
N LYS A 97 -5.63 10.19 -9.46
CA LYS A 97 -5.86 11.64 -9.59
C LYS A 97 -5.25 12.48 -8.46
N VAL A 98 -5.35 12.00 -7.21
CA VAL A 98 -4.75 12.65 -6.04
C VAL A 98 -3.22 12.79 -6.18
N VAL A 99 -2.55 11.74 -6.67
CA VAL A 99 -1.10 11.76 -6.94
C VAL A 99 -0.79 12.70 -8.10
N GLN A 100 -1.58 12.64 -9.18
CA GLN A 100 -1.41 13.54 -10.33
C GLN A 100 -1.48 15.01 -9.91
N ASP A 101 -2.48 15.39 -9.12
CA ASP A 101 -2.68 16.79 -8.71
C ASP A 101 -1.52 17.28 -7.84
N LYS A 102 -0.97 16.42 -6.98
CA LYS A 102 0.23 16.72 -6.19
C LYS A 102 1.48 16.87 -7.03
N LEU A 103 1.64 16.06 -8.08
CA LEU A 103 2.76 16.15 -9.01
C LEU A 103 2.62 17.37 -9.95
N ARG A 104 1.40 17.76 -10.36
CA ARG A 104 1.16 18.99 -11.12
C ARG A 104 1.61 20.25 -10.39
N ALA A 105 1.62 20.24 -9.05
CA ALA A 105 2.15 21.35 -8.26
C ALA A 105 3.64 21.66 -8.58
N LEU A 106 4.40 20.70 -9.11
CA LEU A 106 5.79 20.92 -9.55
C LEU A 106 5.92 21.89 -10.72
N ALA A 107 4.83 22.20 -11.43
CA ALA A 107 4.84 23.32 -12.39
C ALA A 107 5.25 24.63 -11.70
N PHE A 108 4.82 24.83 -10.45
CA PHE A 108 5.04 26.07 -9.69
C PHE A 108 6.02 25.90 -8.51
N ALA A 109 6.11 24.71 -7.93
CA ALA A 109 6.98 24.42 -6.79
C ALA A 109 8.28 23.70 -7.20
N ALA A 110 9.32 23.85 -6.37
CA ALA A 110 10.58 23.12 -6.53
C ALA A 110 10.51 21.69 -6.01
N THR A 111 9.65 21.40 -5.01
CA THR A 111 9.52 20.08 -4.39
C THR A 111 8.07 19.80 -4.03
N THR A 112 7.68 18.53 -4.01
CA THR A 112 6.40 18.07 -3.50
C THR A 112 6.55 16.72 -2.81
N SER A 113 5.62 16.41 -1.92
CA SER A 113 5.52 15.12 -1.24
C SER A 113 4.05 14.78 -1.13
N PHE A 114 3.72 13.50 -1.27
CA PHE A 114 2.34 13.07 -1.30
C PHE A 114 2.16 11.71 -0.68
N GLU A 115 0.95 11.51 -0.21
CA GLU A 115 0.43 10.25 0.25
C GLU A 115 -0.99 10.10 -0.31
N ASN A 116 -1.35 8.89 -0.72
CA ASN A 116 -2.70 8.56 -1.11
C ASN A 116 -3.01 7.16 -0.59
N PHE A 117 -4.06 7.07 0.23
CA PHE A 117 -4.46 5.81 0.85
C PHE A 117 -5.90 5.51 0.47
N ASN A 118 -6.14 4.29 0.01
CA ASN A 118 -7.47 3.74 -0.10
C ASN A 118 -7.58 2.57 0.89
N VAL A 119 -8.64 2.55 1.69
CA VAL A 119 -8.89 1.46 2.63
C VAL A 119 -10.26 0.87 2.35
N GLU A 120 -10.29 -0.44 2.14
CA GLU A 120 -11.50 -1.23 2.02
C GLU A 120 -11.58 -2.20 3.19
N ILE A 121 -12.72 -2.24 3.88
CA ILE A 121 -12.97 -3.15 5.01
C ILE A 121 -14.22 -3.95 4.70
N GLN A 122 -14.08 -5.26 4.71
CA GLN A 122 -15.17 -6.22 4.59
C GLN A 122 -15.28 -7.06 5.86
N ASN A 123 -16.22 -8.02 5.89
CA ASN A 123 -16.50 -8.82 7.07
C ASN A 123 -15.31 -9.68 7.55
N SER A 124 -14.51 -10.19 6.61
CA SER A 124 -13.43 -11.14 6.89
C SER A 124 -12.03 -10.65 6.50
N TYR A 125 -11.93 -9.51 5.82
CA TYR A 125 -10.65 -8.96 5.39
C TYR A 125 -10.70 -7.43 5.29
N ALA A 126 -9.53 -6.81 5.40
CA ALA A 126 -9.34 -5.41 5.07
C ALA A 126 -8.13 -5.27 4.14
N VAL A 127 -8.20 -4.35 3.18
CA VAL A 127 -7.12 -4.04 2.24
C VAL A 127 -6.85 -2.55 2.31
N LYS A 128 -5.57 -2.18 2.32
CA LYS A 128 -5.09 -0.83 2.15
C LYS A 128 -4.13 -0.79 0.96
N THR A 129 -4.52 -0.07 -0.09
CA THR A 129 -3.60 0.33 -1.16
C THR A 129 -3.05 1.69 -0.82
N ALA A 130 -1.72 1.80 -0.76
CA ALA A 130 -1.03 2.98 -0.28
C ALA A 130 0.04 3.43 -1.28
N TYR A 131 -0.06 4.71 -1.65
CA TYR A 131 0.97 5.41 -2.41
C TYR A 131 1.66 6.41 -1.50
N ILE A 132 2.98 6.46 -1.59
CA ILE A 132 3.76 7.55 -1.03
C ILE A 132 4.80 7.96 -2.06
N GLY A 133 5.11 9.24 -2.11
CA GLY A 133 6.16 9.70 -2.99
C GLY A 133 6.68 11.08 -2.65
N ALA A 134 7.84 11.33 -3.21
CA ALA A 134 8.54 12.59 -3.14
C ALA A 134 9.01 12.94 -4.54
N ALA A 135 8.93 14.21 -4.88
CA ALA A 135 9.44 14.70 -6.14
C ALA A 135 10.08 16.06 -5.99
N ARG A 136 11.03 16.34 -6.88
CA ARG A 136 11.73 17.61 -6.97
C ARG A 136 11.91 18.02 -8.43
N LYS A 137 12.01 19.31 -8.65
CA LYS A 137 12.27 19.93 -9.95
C LYS A 137 13.57 20.72 -9.87
N VAL A 138 14.54 20.37 -10.72
CA VAL A 138 15.82 21.05 -10.86
C VAL A 138 16.12 21.24 -12.34
N ASN A 139 16.37 22.48 -12.78
CA ASN A 139 16.73 22.79 -14.17
C ASN A 139 15.78 22.15 -15.22
N ASN A 140 14.47 22.27 -15.01
CA ASN A 140 13.42 21.67 -15.85
C ASN A 140 13.39 20.14 -15.89
N ILE A 141 14.22 19.45 -15.11
CA ILE A 141 14.12 18.02 -14.87
C ILE A 141 13.31 17.79 -13.60
N VAL A 142 12.37 16.86 -13.66
CA VAL A 142 11.58 16.39 -12.54
C VAL A 142 12.06 15.01 -12.16
N ASP A 143 12.50 14.88 -10.91
CA ASP A 143 12.91 13.62 -10.29
C ASP A 143 11.78 13.17 -9.36
N VAL A 144 11.30 11.94 -9.53
CA VAL A 144 10.18 11.37 -8.78
C VAL A 144 10.56 10.02 -8.20
N ALA A 145 10.31 9.82 -6.90
CA ALA A 145 10.25 8.50 -6.29
C ALA A 145 8.82 8.22 -5.81
N ILE A 146 8.26 7.10 -6.25
CA ILE A 146 6.92 6.63 -5.85
C ILE A 146 7.03 5.20 -5.39
N LEU A 147 6.45 4.92 -4.22
CA LEU A 147 6.26 3.57 -3.70
C LEU A 147 4.77 3.26 -3.70
N ASP A 148 4.44 2.06 -4.18
CA ASP A 148 3.10 1.49 -4.17
C ASP A 148 3.14 0.18 -3.38
N VAL A 149 2.36 0.11 -2.31
CA VAL A 149 2.24 -1.07 -1.46
C VAL A 149 0.78 -1.43 -1.23
N ASP A 150 0.52 -2.73 -1.12
CA ASP A 150 -0.73 -3.27 -0.60
C ASP A 150 -0.49 -3.91 0.76
N ILE A 151 -1.29 -3.50 1.75
CA ILE A 151 -1.38 -4.17 3.04
C ILE A 151 -2.76 -4.81 3.13
N ALA A 152 -2.81 -6.13 3.32
CA ALA A 152 -4.05 -6.85 3.58
C ALA A 152 -4.02 -7.47 4.98
N ALA A 153 -5.19 -7.53 5.60
CA ALA A 153 -5.41 -8.08 6.93
C ALA A 153 -6.56 -9.09 6.88
N SER A 154 -6.36 -10.25 7.49
CA SER A 154 -7.47 -11.17 7.80
C SER A 154 -8.11 -10.74 9.12
N LEU A 155 -9.43 -10.55 9.11
CA LEU A 155 -10.16 -10.00 10.26
C LEU A 155 -10.83 -11.09 11.09
N VAL A 156 -11.05 -10.79 12.37
CA VAL A 156 -11.78 -11.63 13.30
C VAL A 156 -13.26 -11.29 13.24
N GLN A 157 -14.07 -12.20 12.69
CA GLN A 157 -15.53 -12.04 12.63
C GLN A 157 -16.11 -11.78 14.03
N LYS A 158 -16.87 -10.70 14.15
CA LYS A 158 -17.54 -10.33 15.39
C LYS A 158 -19.00 -10.77 15.40
N TYR A 159 -19.46 -11.18 16.58
CA TYR A 159 -20.80 -11.68 16.82
C TYR A 159 -21.49 -10.88 17.92
N ILE A 160 -22.81 -10.83 17.87
CA ILE A 160 -23.68 -10.45 18.97
C ILE A 160 -24.46 -11.68 19.42
N THR A 161 -24.58 -11.88 20.73
CA THR A 161 -25.41 -12.95 21.28
C THR A 161 -26.84 -12.43 21.42
N LEU A 162 -27.76 -13.01 20.66
CA LEU A 162 -29.18 -12.73 20.76
C LEU A 162 -29.85 -13.81 21.59
N SER A 163 -31.00 -13.46 22.16
CA SER A 163 -31.81 -14.40 22.91
C SER A 163 -33.27 -14.29 22.50
N ARG A 164 -33.95 -15.44 22.43
CA ARG A 164 -35.40 -15.50 22.26
C ARG A 164 -35.99 -16.51 23.21
N ARG A 165 -37.13 -16.13 23.76
CA ARG A 165 -37.95 -17.03 24.57
C ARG A 165 -38.80 -17.88 23.64
N GLU A 166 -38.49 -19.17 23.56
CA GLU A 166 -39.28 -20.15 22.84
C GLU A 166 -40.20 -20.87 23.81
N CYS A 167 -41.50 -20.84 23.55
CA CYS A 167 -42.48 -21.54 24.36
C CYS A 167 -43.13 -22.66 23.56
N LYS A 168 -42.97 -23.90 24.03
CA LYS A 168 -43.66 -25.06 23.47
C LYS A 168 -44.80 -25.46 24.40
N LYS A 169 -46.03 -25.50 23.86
CA LYS A 169 -47.18 -26.04 24.57
C LYS A 169 -47.24 -27.54 24.37
N THR A 170 -47.46 -28.30 25.44
CA THR A 170 -47.63 -29.76 25.39
C THR A 170 -48.83 -30.12 26.26
N LEU A 171 -49.91 -30.61 25.62
CA LEU A 171 -51.22 -30.87 26.24
C LEU A 171 -51.76 -29.65 27.02
N PHE A 172 -51.54 -29.59 28.34
CA PHE A 172 -52.00 -28.51 29.23
C PHE A 172 -50.86 -27.65 29.83
N TRP A 173 -49.59 -27.96 29.53
CA TRP A 173 -48.43 -27.27 30.10
C TRP A 173 -47.70 -26.46 29.03
N LYS A 174 -47.33 -25.21 29.35
CA LYS A 174 -46.50 -24.35 28.49
C LYS A 174 -45.09 -24.30 29.07
N LYS A 175 -44.14 -24.98 28.42
CA LYS A 175 -42.72 -24.88 28.78
C LYS A 175 -42.07 -23.81 27.92
N CYS A 176 -41.47 -22.82 28.57
CA CYS A 176 -40.68 -21.80 27.90
C CYS A 176 -39.20 -21.99 28.23
N LYS A 177 -38.34 -21.89 27.23
CA LYS A 177 -36.88 -21.84 27.40
C LYS A 177 -36.34 -20.61 26.67
N THR A 178 -35.28 -20.02 27.21
CA THR A 178 -34.51 -19.01 26.48
C THR A 178 -33.47 -19.74 25.64
N VAL A 179 -33.47 -19.48 24.34
CA VAL A 179 -32.45 -19.97 23.41
C VAL A 179 -31.56 -18.81 23.05
N TYR A 180 -30.26 -19.05 23.05
CA TYR A 180 -29.23 -18.10 22.66
C TYR A 180 -28.62 -18.53 21.34
N TRP A 181 -28.34 -17.57 20.46
CA TRP A 181 -27.54 -17.79 19.26
C TRP A 181 -26.65 -16.59 18.97
N ASN A 182 -25.60 -16.82 18.20
CA ASN A 182 -24.65 -15.79 17.80
C ASN A 182 -24.93 -15.37 16.36
N GLU A 183 -25.05 -14.07 16.14
CA GLU A 183 -25.27 -13.49 14.81
C GLU A 183 -24.11 -12.54 14.45
N PRO A 184 -23.59 -12.57 13.20
CA PRO A 184 -22.56 -11.62 12.75
C PRO A 184 -23.02 -10.17 12.92
N ARG A 185 -22.25 -9.37 13.67
CA ARG A 185 -22.62 -7.96 13.96
C ARG A 185 -21.87 -6.91 13.14
N GLY A 186 -20.95 -7.34 12.26
CA GLY A 186 -20.00 -6.43 11.61
C GLY A 186 -19.06 -5.73 12.59
N TYR A 187 -18.44 -4.65 12.17
CA TYR A 187 -17.50 -3.86 12.98
C TYR A 187 -18.10 -2.51 13.36
N TYR A 188 -17.88 -2.09 14.61
CA TYR A 188 -18.22 -0.75 15.07
C TYR A 188 -17.23 0.29 14.53
N ALA A 189 -17.63 1.56 14.52
CA ALA A 189 -16.82 2.66 13.98
C ALA A 189 -15.44 2.78 14.65
N ASN A 190 -15.35 2.57 15.97
CA ASN A 190 -14.08 2.56 16.70
C ASN A 190 -13.18 1.36 16.33
N GLU A 191 -13.77 0.19 16.09
CA GLU A 191 -13.06 -1.01 15.61
C GLU A 191 -12.51 -0.76 14.20
N ILE A 192 -13.33 -0.18 13.32
CA ILE A 192 -12.94 0.25 11.98
C ILE A 192 -11.78 1.24 12.05
N ASN A 193 -11.89 2.30 12.86
CA ASN A 193 -10.83 3.28 13.02
C ASN A 193 -9.53 2.64 13.52
N GLY A 194 -9.61 1.73 14.50
CA GLY A 194 -8.47 0.96 14.98
C GLY A 194 -7.80 0.13 13.87
N MET A 195 -8.59 -0.55 13.03
CA MET A 195 -8.08 -1.30 11.88
C MET A 195 -7.43 -0.38 10.82
N VAL A 196 -8.05 0.75 10.50
CA VAL A 196 -7.51 1.75 9.56
C VAL A 196 -6.17 2.28 10.05
N THR A 197 -6.07 2.64 11.33
CA THR A 197 -4.81 3.12 11.94
C THR A 197 -3.75 2.03 11.94
N MET A 198 -4.11 0.78 12.24
CA MET A 198 -3.16 -0.34 12.20
C MET A 198 -2.67 -0.65 10.77
N LEU A 199 -3.56 -0.62 9.78
CA LEU A 199 -3.18 -0.74 8.36
C LEU A 199 -2.26 0.41 7.93
N GLN A 200 -2.51 1.63 8.42
CA GLN A 200 -1.65 2.78 8.17
C GLN A 200 -0.27 2.62 8.81
N HIS A 201 -0.21 2.12 10.05
CA HIS A 201 1.04 1.80 10.73
C HIS A 201 1.87 0.80 9.94
N GLU A 202 1.27 -0.32 9.51
CA GLU A 202 1.96 -1.34 8.73
C GLU A 202 2.41 -0.83 7.36
N ALA A 203 1.62 0.02 6.70
CA ALA A 203 2.04 0.66 5.44
C ALA A 203 3.28 1.55 5.63
N PHE A 204 3.30 2.42 6.65
CA PHE A 204 4.47 3.26 6.94
C PHE A 204 5.71 2.46 7.36
N LYS A 205 5.51 1.37 8.11
CA LYS A 205 6.59 0.44 8.44
C LYS A 205 7.19 -0.17 7.17
N MET A 206 6.34 -0.63 6.26
CA MET A 206 6.77 -1.21 4.98
C MET A 206 7.46 -0.17 4.09
N PHE A 207 6.94 1.06 4.01
CA PHE A 207 7.61 2.13 3.27
C PHE A 207 9.00 2.41 3.82
N LYS A 208 9.16 2.44 5.15
CA LYS A 208 10.47 2.61 5.78
C LYS A 208 11.42 1.48 5.41
N GLU A 209 10.97 0.22 5.50
CA GLU A 209 11.76 -0.95 5.09
C GLU A 209 12.21 -0.83 3.61
N ILE A 210 11.29 -0.46 2.71
CA ILE A 210 11.59 -0.26 1.28
C ILE A 210 12.62 0.85 1.08
N VAL A 211 12.40 2.05 1.63
CA VAL A 211 13.31 3.20 1.45
C VAL A 211 14.69 2.89 2.03
N MET A 212 14.77 2.16 3.15
CA MET A 212 16.05 1.73 3.72
C MET A 212 16.76 0.68 2.86
N SER A 213 16.03 -0.11 2.07
CA SER A 213 16.59 -1.13 1.16
C SER A 213 17.04 -0.60 -0.21
N MET A 214 16.59 0.60 -0.60
CA MET A 214 17.02 1.25 -1.84
C MET A 214 18.52 1.54 -1.77
N SER A 215 19.34 0.93 -2.62
CA SER A 215 20.74 1.33 -2.78
C SER A 215 20.79 2.75 -3.35
N GLY A 216 21.42 3.65 -2.62
CA GLY A 216 21.70 5.01 -3.03
C GLY A 216 23.19 5.21 -3.17
#